data_AF-A0A2Z4NDR9-F1
#
_entry.id   AF-A0A2Z4NDR9-F1
#
_cell.length_a   1.000
_cell.length_b   1.000
_cell.length_c   1.000
_cell.angle_alpha   90.00
_cell.angle_beta   90.00
_cell.angle_gamma   90.00
#
_symmetry.space_group_name_H-M   'P 1'
#
loop_
_entity.id
_entity.type
_entity.pdbx_description
1 polymer ?
#
loop_
_entity_poly.entity_id
_entity_poly.type
_entity_poly.pdbx_seq_one_letter_code
_entity_poly.pdbx_strand_id
1 'polypeptide(L)'
;MKNKRIKKRFLPKVNNKELNIRNYFKDGDYKTYEEFKKAHSTSFCACLATYLVKRGIYSKENFLKFYKLIFYYGFIAYKQEKELRKFLNRKPNTVALLTTDKTNAKYATDIIAKSWGTNFLIQVKIKKSLLTTKDKNKLIKTAKKFDNTRALLAFKIKNKWNFIDLLSGLKIWW
;
A
#
# COMPACT_ATOMS: atom_id res chain seq x y z
N MET A 1 13.73 13.86 28.63
CA MET A 1 12.74 14.13 27.56
C MET A 1 11.85 12.92 27.33
N LYS A 2 10.54 13.00 27.58
CA LYS A 2 9.61 11.88 27.39
C LYS A 2 9.28 11.69 25.91
N ASN A 3 9.64 10.54 25.34
CA ASN A 3 9.32 10.14 23.97
C ASN A 3 7.78 9.97 23.83
N LYS A 4 7.07 11.05 23.47
CA LYS A 4 5.62 10.99 23.18
C LYS A 4 5.42 10.13 21.93
N ARG A 5 5.01 8.87 22.12
CA ARG A 5 4.50 8.01 21.04
C ARG A 5 3.40 8.77 20.30
N ILE A 6 3.67 9.19 19.08
CA ILE A 6 2.68 9.80 18.18
C ILE A 6 1.54 8.79 18.01
N LYS A 7 0.36 9.11 18.55
CA LYS A 7 -0.84 8.29 18.38
C LYS A 7 -1.15 8.19 16.87
N LYS A 8 -1.53 7.00 16.38
CA LYS A 8 -1.86 6.70 14.97
C LYS A 8 -2.90 7.66 14.34
N ARG A 9 -3.63 8.41 15.18
CA ARG A 9 -4.60 9.47 14.83
C ARG A 9 -3.98 10.66 14.07
N PHE A 10 -2.66 10.83 14.06
CA PHE A 10 -1.96 11.94 13.39
C PHE A 10 -1.42 11.63 11.99
N LEU A 11 -1.45 10.36 11.54
CA LEU A 11 -1.18 10.04 10.13
C LEU A 11 -2.23 10.76 9.27
N PRO A 12 -1.83 11.43 8.17
CA PRO A 12 -2.80 11.99 7.24
C PRO A 12 -3.78 10.90 6.86
N LYS A 13 -5.05 11.14 7.18
CA LYS A 13 -6.12 10.29 6.68
C LYS A 13 -6.09 10.43 5.16
N VAL A 14 -6.34 9.32 4.48
CA VAL A 14 -6.42 9.15 3.01
C VAL A 14 -7.32 10.21 2.33
N ASN A 15 -8.12 10.94 3.11
CA ASN A 15 -8.99 12.02 2.65
C ASN A 15 -8.24 13.31 2.23
N ASN A 16 -6.96 13.51 2.62
CA ASN A 16 -6.17 14.58 2.01
C ASN A 16 -5.59 14.08 0.67
N LYS A 17 -6.30 14.37 -0.43
CA LYS A 17 -5.96 13.91 -1.78
C LYS A 17 -4.51 14.27 -2.16
N GLU A 18 -4.01 15.41 -1.70
CA GLU A 18 -2.66 15.92 -2.01
C GLU A 18 -1.55 15.14 -1.30
N LEU A 19 -1.85 14.42 -0.21
CA LEU A 19 -0.89 13.57 0.50
C LEU A 19 -1.00 12.09 0.12
N ASN A 20 -1.90 11.75 -0.79
CA ASN A 20 -2.01 10.39 -1.29
C ASN A 20 -0.98 10.15 -2.41
N ILE A 21 0.01 9.30 -2.12
CA ILE A 21 1.09 8.99 -3.06
C ILE A 21 0.59 8.42 -4.39
N ARG A 22 -0.54 7.69 -4.40
CA ARG A 22 -1.09 7.09 -5.63
C ARG A 22 -1.55 8.14 -6.64
N ASN A 23 -1.89 9.35 -6.21
CA ASN A 23 -2.27 10.42 -7.13
C ASN A 23 -1.10 10.90 -7.99
N TYR A 24 0.10 10.95 -7.43
CA TYR A 24 1.31 11.38 -8.15
C TYR A 24 1.78 10.39 -9.22
N PHE A 25 1.25 9.16 -9.23
CA PHE A 25 1.55 8.16 -10.25
C PHE A 25 0.59 8.19 -11.44
N LYS A 26 -0.42 9.07 -11.43
CA LYS A 26 -1.30 9.28 -12.60
C LYS A 26 -0.56 10.01 -13.72
N ASP A 27 0.44 10.80 -13.36
CA ASP A 27 1.15 11.70 -14.28
C ASP A 27 2.36 11.03 -14.97
N GLY A 28 2.70 9.79 -14.59
CA GLY A 28 3.80 9.05 -15.23
C GLY A 28 4.23 7.75 -14.52
N ASP A 29 4.97 6.88 -15.24
CA ASP A 29 5.59 5.67 -14.69
C ASP A 29 7.08 5.90 -14.36
N TYR A 30 7.33 6.52 -13.21
CA TYR A 30 8.70 6.77 -12.71
C TYR A 30 9.45 5.46 -12.46
N LYS A 31 10.64 5.31 -13.04
CA LYS A 31 11.47 4.10 -12.90
C LYS A 31 12.18 4.09 -11.56
N THR A 32 12.72 5.23 -11.15
CA THR A 32 13.52 5.39 -9.93
C THR A 32 12.87 6.33 -8.92
N TYR A 33 13.28 6.25 -7.66
CA TYR A 33 12.82 7.19 -6.63
C TYR A 33 13.34 8.61 -6.90
N GLU A 34 14.54 8.78 -7.43
CA GLU A 34 15.08 10.11 -7.74
C GLU A 34 14.32 10.80 -8.87
N GLU A 35 13.88 10.06 -9.90
CA GLU A 35 12.97 10.60 -10.92
C GLU A 35 11.65 11.09 -10.29
N PHE A 36 11.04 10.25 -9.45
CA PHE A 36 9.80 10.58 -8.75
C PHE A 36 9.95 11.79 -7.82
N LYS A 37 11.05 11.84 -7.06
CA LYS A 37 11.38 12.93 -6.15
C LYS A 37 11.62 14.22 -6.91
N LYS A 38 12.36 14.18 -8.03
CA LYS A 38 12.60 15.36 -8.87
C LYS A 38 11.30 15.94 -9.41
N ALA A 39 10.34 15.09 -9.78
CA ALA A 39 9.04 15.53 -10.30
C ALA A 39 8.12 16.12 -9.21
N HIS A 40 8.08 15.53 -8.03
CA HIS A 40 6.96 15.73 -7.09
C HIS A 40 7.33 16.18 -5.68
N SER A 41 8.62 16.22 -5.31
CA SER A 41 8.98 16.49 -3.91
C SER A 41 8.61 17.89 -3.44
N THR A 42 8.74 18.91 -4.29
CA THR A 42 8.43 20.31 -3.93
C THR A 42 6.96 20.48 -3.56
N SER A 43 6.04 20.04 -4.43
CA SER A 43 4.60 20.13 -4.19
C SER A 43 4.18 19.29 -2.99
N PHE A 44 4.69 18.06 -2.89
CA PHE A 44 4.41 17.20 -1.75
C PHE A 44 4.89 17.81 -0.42
N CYS A 45 6.10 18.38 -0.39
CA CYS A 45 6.67 19.02 0.80
C CYS A 45 5.82 20.21 1.26
N ALA A 46 5.36 21.06 0.34
CA ALA A 46 4.47 22.17 0.67
C ALA A 46 3.17 21.68 1.32
N CYS A 47 2.49 20.72 0.68
CA CYS A 47 1.26 20.11 1.21
C CYS A 47 1.47 19.45 2.57
N LEU A 48 2.60 18.76 2.76
CA LEU A 48 2.93 18.11 4.04
C LEU A 48 3.19 19.15 5.14
N ALA A 49 3.93 20.21 4.85
CA ALA A 49 4.18 21.29 5.81
C ALA A 49 2.85 21.92 6.27
N THR A 50 2.00 22.32 5.31
CA THR A 50 0.67 22.88 5.60
C THR A 50 -0.17 21.93 6.44
N TYR A 51 -0.18 20.63 6.12
CA TYR A 51 -0.91 19.62 6.89
C TYR A 51 -0.43 19.52 8.34
N LEU A 52 0.90 19.50 8.57
CA LEU A 52 1.47 19.38 9.91
C LEU A 52 1.24 20.64 10.75
N VAL A 53 1.32 21.83 10.14
CA VAL A 53 1.02 23.11 10.79
C VAL A 53 -0.45 23.15 11.21
N LYS A 54 -1.39 22.83 10.30
CA LYS A 54 -2.84 22.76 10.61
C LYS A 54 -3.19 21.78 11.73
N ARG A 55 -2.30 20.82 12.03
CA ARG A 55 -2.47 19.82 13.09
C ARG A 55 -1.75 20.18 14.39
N GLY A 56 -1.01 21.30 14.44
CA GLY A 56 -0.24 21.71 15.60
C GLY A 56 0.91 20.75 15.95
N ILE A 57 1.44 20.04 14.96
CA ILE A 57 2.50 19.03 15.15
C ILE A 57 3.72 19.28 14.26
N TYR A 58 3.83 20.46 13.66
CA TYR A 58 4.97 20.79 12.82
C TYR A 58 6.26 20.86 13.65
N SER A 59 7.23 20.03 13.27
CA SER A 59 8.63 20.09 13.69
C SER A 59 9.48 19.50 12.57
N LYS A 60 10.79 19.80 12.53
CA LYS A 60 11.71 19.25 11.53
C LYS A 60 11.71 17.71 11.56
N GLU A 61 11.73 17.14 12.76
CA GLU A 61 11.74 15.69 12.98
C GLU A 61 10.45 15.04 12.49
N ASN A 62 9.31 15.64 12.82
CA ASN A 62 8.02 15.16 12.33
C ASN A 62 7.94 15.26 10.82
N PHE A 63 8.34 16.40 10.24
CA PHE A 63 8.35 16.58 8.80
C PHE A 63 9.15 15.49 8.08
N LEU A 64 10.41 15.28 8.47
CA LEU A 64 11.28 14.26 7.88
C LEU A 64 10.70 12.85 8.04
N LYS A 65 10.12 12.56 9.21
CA LYS A 65 9.48 11.27 9.49
C LYS A 65 8.27 11.02 8.60
N PHE A 66 7.36 11.98 8.48
CA PHE A 66 6.17 11.86 7.64
C PHE A 66 6.53 11.85 6.16
N TYR A 67 7.51 12.65 5.74
CA TYR A 67 8.05 12.62 4.38
C TYR A 67 8.58 11.23 4.01
N LYS A 68 9.46 10.66 4.85
CA LYS A 68 10.01 9.32 4.61
C LYS A 68 8.90 8.26 4.59
N LEU A 69 7.93 8.36 5.50
CA LEU A 69 6.84 7.39 5.61
C LEU A 69 5.87 7.42 4.42
N ILE A 70 5.46 8.61 4.00
CA ILE A 70 4.39 8.77 3.01
C ILE A 70 5.00 8.83 1.61
N PHE A 71 6.06 9.61 1.41
CA PHE A 71 6.63 9.84 0.09
C PHE A 71 7.53 8.69 -0.33
N TYR A 72 8.60 8.42 0.42
CA TYR A 72 9.56 7.38 0.05
C TYR A 72 8.96 5.97 0.15
N TYR A 73 8.44 5.58 1.32
CA TYR A 73 7.86 4.24 1.45
C TYR A 73 6.55 4.09 0.66
N GLY A 74 5.81 5.18 0.42
CA GLY A 74 4.68 5.16 -0.50
C GLY A 74 5.09 4.85 -1.94
N PHE A 75 6.18 5.44 -2.43
CA PHE A 75 6.75 5.13 -3.74
C PHE A 75 7.13 3.65 -3.84
N ILE A 76 7.88 3.13 -2.86
CA ILE A 76 8.32 1.74 -2.84
C ILE A 76 7.13 0.78 -2.80
N ALA A 77 6.12 1.05 -1.97
CA ALA A 77 4.92 0.23 -1.87
C ALA A 77 4.18 0.18 -3.21
N TYR A 78 3.95 1.32 -3.85
CA TYR A 78 3.25 1.38 -5.14
C TYR A 78 4.04 0.68 -6.26
N LYS A 79 5.37 0.82 -6.31
CA LYS A 79 6.18 0.08 -7.29
C LYS A 79 6.07 -1.44 -7.09
N GLN A 80 6.05 -1.91 -5.84
CA GLN A 80 5.83 -3.33 -5.53
C GLN A 80 4.45 -3.81 -5.97
N GLU A 81 3.40 -3.02 -5.75
CA GLU A 81 2.05 -3.35 -6.23
C GLU A 81 2.03 -3.47 -7.77
N LYS A 82 2.61 -2.50 -8.50
CA LYS A 82 2.71 -2.56 -9.97
C LYS A 82 3.51 -3.76 -10.45
N GLU A 83 4.63 -4.04 -9.79
CA GLU A 83 5.47 -5.19 -10.12
C GLU A 83 4.71 -6.50 -9.90
N LEU A 84 4.03 -6.66 -8.76
CA LEU A 84 3.25 -7.85 -8.47
C LEU A 84 2.12 -8.02 -9.50
N ARG A 85 1.38 -6.96 -9.83
CA ARG A 85 0.35 -7.04 -10.87
C ARG A 85 0.91 -7.57 -12.19
N LYS A 86 2.07 -7.04 -12.63
CA LYS A 86 2.74 -7.52 -13.86
C LYS A 86 3.16 -8.98 -13.74
N PHE A 87 3.68 -9.40 -12.59
CA PHE A 87 4.03 -10.80 -12.32
C PHE A 87 2.80 -11.72 -12.43
N LEU A 88 1.68 -11.35 -11.80
CA LEU A 88 0.44 -12.14 -11.83
C LEU A 88 -0.14 -12.24 -13.23
N ASN A 89 -0.18 -11.15 -14.00
CA ASN A 89 -0.70 -11.15 -15.36
C ASN A 89 0.16 -11.94 -16.37
N ARG A 90 1.37 -12.35 -15.99
CA ARG A 90 2.19 -13.28 -16.79
C ARG A 90 1.89 -14.75 -16.49
N LYS A 91 1.10 -15.03 -15.46
CA LYS A 91 0.71 -16.39 -15.10
C LYS A 91 -0.48 -16.84 -15.97
N PRO A 92 -0.53 -18.12 -16.38
CA PRO A 92 -1.66 -18.66 -17.11
C PRO A 92 -2.98 -18.41 -16.38
N ASN A 93 -4.02 -18.09 -17.14
CA ASN A 93 -5.39 -17.92 -16.65
C ASN A 93 -5.52 -16.93 -15.48
N THR A 94 -4.62 -15.96 -15.38
CA THR A 94 -4.58 -14.99 -14.28
C THR A 94 -4.80 -13.58 -14.79
N VAL A 95 -5.79 -12.90 -14.21
CA VAL A 95 -6.06 -11.47 -14.45
C VAL A 95 -6.00 -10.74 -13.13
N ALA A 96 -5.17 -9.70 -13.05
CA ALA A 96 -4.93 -8.90 -11.85
C ALA A 96 -5.03 -7.40 -12.14
N LEU A 97 -5.71 -6.69 -11.24
CA LEU A 97 -5.99 -5.26 -11.29
C LEU A 97 -5.55 -4.59 -9.99
N LEU A 98 -4.93 -3.41 -10.11
CA LEU A 98 -4.70 -2.55 -8.95
C LEU A 98 -6.02 -1.93 -8.51
N THR A 99 -6.24 -1.86 -7.19
CA THR A 99 -7.42 -1.21 -6.64
C THR A 99 -7.28 0.31 -6.69
N THR A 100 -8.41 1.00 -6.78
CA THR A 100 -8.46 2.45 -6.52
C THR A 100 -8.39 2.73 -5.02
N ASP A 101 -8.11 3.97 -4.62
CA ASP A 101 -8.14 4.37 -3.21
C ASP A 101 -9.48 4.12 -2.54
N LYS A 102 -10.59 4.33 -3.28
CA LYS A 102 -11.95 4.06 -2.78
C LYS A 102 -12.14 2.57 -2.50
N THR A 103 -11.73 1.72 -3.44
CA THR A 103 -11.77 0.26 -3.31
C THR A 103 -10.87 -0.21 -2.17
N ASN A 104 -9.64 0.31 -2.06
CA ASN A 104 -8.71 -0.02 -0.97
C ASN A 104 -9.26 0.42 0.39
N ALA A 105 -9.79 1.65 0.51
CA ALA A 105 -10.40 2.12 1.74
C ALA A 105 -11.60 1.26 2.17
N LYS A 106 -12.40 0.75 1.23
CA LYS A 106 -13.56 -0.12 1.52
C LYS A 106 -13.12 -1.54 1.90
N TYR A 107 -12.23 -2.15 1.11
CA TYR A 107 -11.95 -3.59 1.15
C TYR A 107 -10.60 -3.97 1.77
N ALA A 108 -9.74 -2.97 2.04
CA ALA A 108 -8.35 -3.15 2.50
C ALA A 108 -7.55 -4.08 1.60
N THR A 109 -7.65 -3.84 0.29
CA THR A 109 -7.11 -4.66 -0.79
C THR A 109 -6.32 -3.77 -1.73
N ASP A 110 -5.10 -4.16 -2.07
CA ASP A 110 -4.25 -3.43 -3.02
C ASP A 110 -4.39 -3.96 -4.45
N ILE A 111 -4.57 -5.28 -4.59
CA ILE A 111 -4.78 -5.97 -5.88
C ILE A 111 -5.96 -6.93 -5.78
N ILE A 112 -6.81 -6.92 -6.79
CA ILE A 112 -7.81 -7.96 -7.01
C ILE A 112 -7.31 -8.82 -8.17
N ALA A 113 -7.30 -10.13 -8.00
CA ALA A 113 -6.94 -11.06 -9.06
C ALA A 113 -7.94 -12.20 -9.19
N LYS A 114 -8.03 -12.79 -10.37
CA LYS A 114 -8.80 -14.02 -10.64
C LYS A 114 -7.88 -15.02 -11.32
N SER A 115 -7.88 -16.26 -10.85
CA SER A 115 -7.15 -17.37 -11.48
C SER A 115 -7.92 -18.68 -11.34
N TRP A 116 -8.09 -19.42 -12.43
CA TRP A 116 -8.80 -20.70 -12.46
C TRP A 116 -10.16 -20.67 -11.72
N GLY A 117 -10.95 -19.64 -11.98
CA GLY A 117 -12.26 -19.43 -11.34
C GLY A 117 -12.22 -18.91 -9.89
N THR A 118 -11.04 -18.91 -9.24
CA THR A 118 -10.85 -18.40 -7.87
C THR A 118 -10.53 -16.91 -7.86
N ASN A 119 -11.19 -16.14 -7.00
CA ASN A 119 -10.91 -14.74 -6.78
C ASN A 119 -9.92 -14.57 -5.62
N PHE A 120 -9.06 -13.56 -5.72
CA PHE A 120 -8.04 -13.25 -4.73
C PHE A 120 -8.10 -11.77 -4.40
N LEU A 121 -8.28 -11.47 -3.11
CA LEU A 121 -8.08 -10.13 -2.56
C LEU A 121 -6.69 -10.10 -1.93
N ILE A 122 -5.77 -9.38 -2.56
CA ILE A 122 -4.36 -9.40 -2.23
C ILE A 122 -3.97 -8.07 -1.58
N GLN A 123 -3.37 -8.16 -0.40
CA GLN A 123 -2.69 -7.05 0.25
C GLN A 123 -1.19 -7.17 0.03
N VAL A 124 -0.56 -6.11 -0.45
CA VAL A 124 0.86 -6.08 -0.77
C VAL A 124 1.61 -5.37 0.35
N LYS A 125 2.67 -6.00 0.86
CA LYS A 125 3.52 -5.40 1.89
C LYS A 125 4.99 -5.53 1.54
N ILE A 126 5.75 -4.48 1.87
CA ILE A 126 7.22 -4.49 1.75
C ILE A 126 7.82 -5.61 2.60
N LYS A 127 7.25 -5.87 3.78
CA LYS A 127 7.64 -6.95 4.69
C LYS A 127 6.40 -7.56 5.32
N LYS A 128 6.43 -8.88 5.60
CA LYS A 128 5.34 -9.60 6.29
C LYS A 128 4.91 -8.92 7.60
N SER A 129 5.86 -8.44 8.39
CA SER A 129 5.61 -7.78 9.69
C SER A 129 4.82 -6.48 9.61
N LEU A 130 4.66 -5.90 8.42
CA LEU A 130 3.87 -4.67 8.21
C LEU A 130 2.38 -4.95 8.02
N LEU A 131 1.95 -6.22 7.96
CA LEU A 131 0.54 -6.56 8.00
C LEU A 131 0.02 -6.45 9.44
N THR A 132 -0.88 -5.50 9.68
CA THR A 132 -1.50 -5.36 11.01
C THR A 132 -2.65 -6.35 11.19
N THR A 133 -2.94 -6.75 12.43
CA THR A 133 -4.09 -7.61 12.76
C THR A 133 -5.41 -7.02 12.25
N LYS A 134 -5.55 -5.68 12.30
CA LYS A 134 -6.72 -4.98 11.77
C LYS A 134 -6.85 -5.15 10.26
N ASP A 135 -5.77 -4.95 9.50
CA ASP A 135 -5.78 -5.10 8.04
C ASP A 135 -6.07 -6.56 7.65
N LYS A 136 -5.42 -7.52 8.33
CA LYS A 136 -5.67 -8.95 8.16
C LYS A 136 -7.15 -9.28 8.35
N ASN A 137 -7.73 -8.92 9.50
CA ASN A 137 -9.11 -9.23 9.83
C ASN A 137 -10.10 -8.57 8.87
N LYS A 138 -9.81 -7.34 8.43
CA LYS A 138 -10.65 -6.63 7.46
C LYS A 138 -10.63 -7.29 6.08
N LEU A 139 -9.46 -7.70 5.60
CA LEU A 139 -9.33 -8.39 4.31
C LEU A 139 -10.04 -9.76 4.34
N ILE A 140 -9.84 -10.54 5.41
CA ILE A 140 -10.53 -11.81 5.64
C ILE A 140 -12.04 -11.63 5.66
N LYS A 141 -12.54 -10.67 6.46
CA LYS A 141 -13.97 -10.36 6.54
C LYS A 141 -14.53 -9.95 5.18
N THR A 142 -13.74 -9.29 4.35
CA THR A 142 -14.15 -8.91 3.00
C THR A 142 -14.20 -10.12 2.08
N ALA A 143 -13.16 -10.96 2.06
CA ALA A 143 -13.12 -12.15 1.23
C ALA A 143 -14.30 -13.10 1.50
N LYS A 144 -14.67 -13.29 2.77
CA LYS A 144 -15.83 -14.11 3.16
C LYS A 144 -17.20 -13.62 2.64
N LYS A 145 -17.29 -12.40 2.11
CA LYS A 145 -18.54 -11.87 1.52
C LYS A 145 -18.74 -12.26 0.07
N PHE A 146 -17.73 -12.86 -0.56
CA PHE A 146 -17.72 -13.19 -1.96
C PHE A 146 -17.39 -14.66 -2.13
N ASP A 147 -18.16 -15.35 -2.96
CA ASP A 147 -17.93 -16.76 -3.22
C ASP A 147 -16.58 -16.99 -3.91
N ASN A 148 -15.99 -18.14 -3.61
CA ASN A 148 -14.70 -18.58 -4.13
C ASN A 148 -13.59 -17.51 -4.04
N THR A 149 -13.55 -16.76 -2.94
CA THR A 149 -12.63 -15.63 -2.76
C THR A 149 -11.65 -15.87 -1.60
N ARG A 150 -10.35 -15.75 -1.87
CA ARG A 150 -9.28 -15.93 -0.88
C ARG A 150 -8.63 -14.59 -0.53
N ALA A 151 -8.32 -14.41 0.76
CA ALA A 151 -7.59 -13.25 1.26
C ALA A 151 -6.09 -13.58 1.31
N LEU A 152 -5.27 -12.91 0.51
CA LEU A 152 -3.84 -13.16 0.43
C LEU A 152 -3.01 -11.99 0.95
N LEU A 153 -1.90 -12.31 1.62
CA LEU A 153 -0.78 -11.39 1.80
C LEU A 153 0.30 -11.73 0.77
N ALA A 154 0.75 -10.73 0.02
CA ALA A 154 1.90 -10.82 -0.87
C ALA A 154 3.05 -9.92 -0.39
N PHE A 155 4.27 -10.45 -0.45
CA PHE A 155 5.50 -9.72 -0.10
C PHE A 155 6.72 -10.34 -0.79
N LYS A 156 7.82 -9.59 -0.87
CA LYS A 156 9.02 -10.02 -1.61
C LYS A 156 10.17 -10.37 -0.66
N ILE A 157 10.85 -11.49 -0.90
CA ILE A 157 12.10 -11.88 -0.23
C ILE A 157 13.13 -12.22 -1.31
N LYS A 158 14.32 -11.59 -1.29
CA LYS A 158 15.41 -11.85 -2.26
C LYS A 158 14.89 -11.95 -3.72
N ASN A 159 14.11 -10.95 -4.13
CA ASN A 159 13.45 -10.87 -5.44
C ASN A 159 12.37 -11.92 -5.78
N LYS A 160 11.99 -12.80 -4.85
CA LYS A 160 10.90 -13.76 -5.06
C LYS A 160 9.62 -13.31 -4.36
N TRP A 161 8.48 -13.42 -5.06
CA TRP A 161 7.17 -13.20 -4.48
C TRP A 161 6.79 -14.36 -3.57
N ASN A 162 6.26 -14.04 -2.39
CA ASN A 162 5.77 -14.98 -1.41
C ASN A 162 4.30 -14.64 -1.12
N PHE A 163 3.46 -15.66 -1.07
CA PHE A 163 2.04 -15.53 -0.81
C PHE A 163 1.65 -16.34 0.43
N ILE A 164 0.83 -15.74 1.29
CA ILE A 164 0.25 -16.41 2.45
C ILE A 164 -1.27 -16.26 2.37
N ASP A 165 -1.98 -17.38 2.40
CA ASP A 165 -3.41 -17.40 2.64
C ASP A 165 -3.67 -16.95 4.08
N LEU A 166 -4.42 -15.86 4.25
CA LEU A 166 -4.66 -15.29 5.58
C LEU A 166 -5.69 -16.07 6.40
N LEU A 167 -6.49 -16.94 5.77
CA LEU A 167 -7.44 -17.82 6.44
C LEU A 167 -6.72 -19.06 6.98
N SER A 168 -6.00 -19.79 6.12
CA SER A 168 -5.34 -21.05 6.50
C SER A 168 -3.93 -20.88 7.06
N GLY A 169 -3.29 -19.73 6.80
CA GLY A 169 -1.89 -19.49 7.14
C GLY A 169 -0.90 -20.20 6.20
N LEU A 170 -1.39 -20.96 5.22
CA LEU A 170 -0.56 -21.73 4.29
C LEU A 170 0.14 -20.81 3.29
N LYS A 171 1.36 -21.20 2.92
CA LYS A 171 2.04 -20.60 1.77
C LYS A 171 1.37 -21.06 0.49
N ILE A 172 1.11 -20.11 -0.40
CA ILE A 172 0.62 -20.39 -1.75
C ILE A 172 1.76 -20.19 -2.73
N TRP A 173 1.88 -21.13 -3.65
CA TRP A 173 2.79 -21.05 -4.78
C TRP A 173 2.00 -20.63 -6.01
N TRP A 174 2.55 -19.69 -6.77
CA TRP A 174 1.90 -19.12 -7.96
C TRP A 174 2.88 -19.04 -9.12
#